data_AF-A0A9N9MD45-F1
#
_entry.id   AF-A0A9N9MD45-F1
#
_cell.length_a   1.000
_cell.length_b   1.000
_cell.length_c   1.000
_cell.angle_alpha   90.00
_cell.angle_beta   90.00
_cell.angle_gamma   90.00
#
_symmetry.space_group_name_H-M   'P 1'
#
loop_
_entity.id
_entity.type
_entity.pdbx_description
1 polymer ?
#
loop_
_entity_poly.entity_id
_entity_poly.type
_entity_poly.pdbx_seq_one_letter_code
_entity_poly.pdbx_strand_id
1 'polypeptide(L)'
;MNRKKSAEQSKGENTPMAALLNQASAPGGFSSLGSMMNKFPEPIKDTRENSESSEYASRQTDQILEPELHLRRMGYCNDDQVSWDKLELPRKRNLYLELYRRVTNKINADCIVCIDNDEFECHLLVLQCYSKLFDACAAVKKVELPSDQCSASAFSFIYDWMSGGEPSYINLTRANVLDIFTSAEYLGINDLVEQCWAFIDNAEIFNEDSAFALYLDAKERNLPEVQELMLPRIKKFFLMLVSSSDWLELDVTDVKILLQSNYVAVNCEMEIFMAAVRWLKNNYEDREQYKYEVLKCVRFGNIAPWQLVDIKKNPENPYFIELCQDARICKMIDEGISFVIIKYWYGQENNDKDLGSCYGMLGLEEPLARNWMGPDKSYNTFREFLIYLDQYRRSQLIDKTKPLLAQKDKKLSEEGKPVSVIKKSVPAFSSIEDFLSPNRKSGSSKKLNKF
;
A
#
# COMPACT_ATOMS: atom_id res chain seq x y z
N MET A 1 6.59 72.83 -23.05
CA MET A 1 7.10 73.21 -24.38
C MET A 1 6.66 72.16 -25.41
N ASN A 2 6.24 72.60 -26.61
CA ASN A 2 5.97 71.90 -27.88
C ASN A 2 5.75 70.36 -27.90
N ARG A 3 4.60 69.82 -28.37
CA ARG A 3 4.06 69.76 -29.78
C ARG A 3 4.94 68.89 -30.70
N LYS A 4 4.44 67.93 -31.51
CA LYS A 4 3.14 67.79 -32.23
C LYS A 4 2.84 66.31 -32.62
N LYS A 5 1.55 65.95 -32.77
CA LYS A 5 0.84 65.27 -33.91
C LYS A 5 1.64 64.30 -34.84
N SER A 6 1.12 63.20 -35.41
CA SER A 6 -0.24 62.63 -35.67
C SER A 6 -0.07 61.23 -36.36
N ALA A 7 -1.04 60.35 -36.66
CA ALA A 7 -2.52 60.25 -36.49
C ALA A 7 -2.99 58.75 -36.58
N GLU A 8 -4.21 58.50 -37.06
CA GLU A 8 -5.01 57.26 -37.15
C GLU A 8 -4.56 56.21 -38.20
N GLN A 9 -4.82 54.91 -37.97
CA GLN A 9 -5.93 54.18 -38.61
C GLN A 9 -6.13 52.74 -38.07
N SER A 10 -7.27 52.13 -38.41
CA SER A 10 -7.85 50.91 -37.81
C SER A 10 -7.90 49.70 -38.78
N LYS A 11 -8.52 48.59 -38.31
CA LYS A 11 -8.76 47.28 -38.95
C LYS A 11 -7.64 46.24 -38.71
N GLY A 12 -7.94 44.94 -38.66
CA GLY A 12 -9.24 44.26 -38.79
C GLY A 12 -9.03 42.74 -38.80
N GLU A 13 -10.06 41.97 -38.47
CA GLU A 13 -9.95 40.55 -38.17
C GLU A 13 -9.65 39.68 -39.41
N ASN A 14 -8.66 38.79 -39.29
CA ASN A 14 -8.35 37.79 -40.32
C ASN A 14 -9.34 36.62 -40.23
N THR A 15 -10.17 36.45 -41.25
CA THR A 15 -10.97 35.23 -41.46
C THR A 15 -10.48 34.47 -42.71
N PRO A 16 -10.45 33.13 -42.70
CA PRO A 16 -9.69 32.32 -43.65
C PRO A 16 -10.35 32.14 -45.04
N MET A 17 -11.16 33.09 -45.50
CA MET A 17 -11.90 32.98 -46.77
C MET A 17 -11.25 33.75 -47.93
N ALA A 18 -10.24 34.58 -47.67
CA ALA A 18 -9.54 35.35 -48.70
C ALA A 18 -8.46 34.56 -49.48
N ALA A 19 -8.14 33.33 -49.08
CA ALA A 19 -7.06 32.53 -49.69
C ALA A 19 -7.46 31.72 -50.94
N LEU A 20 -8.77 31.63 -51.26
CA LEU A 20 -9.30 30.73 -52.29
C LEU A 20 -9.62 31.40 -53.64
N LEU A 21 -9.34 32.69 -53.81
CA LEU A 21 -9.84 33.48 -54.95
C LEU A 21 -8.75 34.06 -55.88
N ASN A 22 -7.51 33.55 -55.80
CA ASN A 22 -6.36 34.13 -56.50
C ASN A 22 -5.51 33.12 -57.31
N GLN A 23 -6.13 32.08 -57.87
CA GLN A 23 -5.51 31.15 -58.83
C GLN A 23 -6.46 30.82 -60.00
N ALA A 24 -6.69 31.78 -60.90
CA ALA A 24 -7.46 31.55 -62.13
C ALA A 24 -7.15 32.55 -63.27
N SER A 25 -5.88 32.73 -63.65
CA SER A 25 -5.51 33.53 -64.84
C SER A 25 -4.10 33.26 -65.40
N ALA A 26 -3.95 32.32 -66.35
CA ALA A 26 -3.05 32.35 -67.52
C ALA A 26 -3.01 30.98 -68.23
N PRO A 27 -2.68 30.89 -69.55
CA PRO A 27 -2.96 29.69 -70.35
C PRO A 27 -1.75 28.93 -70.91
N GLY A 28 -1.97 27.64 -71.24
CA GLY A 28 -1.24 26.92 -72.31
C GLY A 28 -0.44 25.67 -71.88
N GLY A 29 -0.37 24.64 -72.76
CA GLY A 29 0.78 23.71 -72.77
C GLY A 29 0.57 22.18 -72.72
N PHE A 30 -0.26 21.59 -73.59
CA PHE A 30 -0.12 20.26 -74.24
C PHE A 30 0.29 18.95 -73.50
N SER A 31 -0.38 17.86 -73.93
CA SER A 31 0.02 16.43 -73.96
C SER A 31 -0.02 15.61 -72.65
N SER A 32 -0.24 14.28 -72.61
CA SER A 32 -0.90 13.29 -73.50
C SER A 32 -0.62 11.88 -72.96
N LEU A 33 -1.54 11.25 -72.22
CA LEU A 33 -1.64 9.79 -71.90
C LEU A 33 -2.86 9.68 -70.95
N GLY A 34 -3.99 9.01 -71.22
CA GLY A 34 -4.18 7.69 -71.82
C GLY A 34 -4.01 6.62 -70.72
N SER A 35 -4.99 5.81 -70.31
CA SER A 35 -6.39 5.61 -70.72
C SER A 35 -7.12 4.77 -69.66
N MET A 36 -8.41 5.01 -69.37
CA MET A 36 -9.39 3.92 -69.08
C MET A 36 -10.83 4.46 -69.00
N MET A 37 -11.76 3.77 -69.68
CA MET A 37 -13.16 4.16 -69.85
C MET A 37 -14.04 3.86 -68.62
N ASN A 38 -15.08 4.68 -68.41
CA ASN A 38 -16.46 4.17 -68.48
C ASN A 38 -17.53 5.27 -68.65
N LYS A 39 -18.17 5.28 -69.83
CA LYS A 39 -19.55 5.69 -70.14
C LYS A 39 -20.12 6.96 -69.47
N PHE A 40 -19.93 8.11 -70.12
CA PHE A 40 -21.00 9.12 -70.17
C PHE A 40 -22.10 8.65 -71.14
N PRO A 41 -23.40 8.87 -70.85
CA PRO A 41 -24.46 8.69 -71.84
C PRO A 41 -24.34 9.73 -72.96
N GLU A 42 -24.71 9.34 -74.18
CA GLU A 42 -24.84 10.28 -75.30
C GLU A 42 -25.93 11.34 -75.03
N PRO A 43 -25.81 12.56 -75.62
CA PRO A 43 -26.89 13.53 -75.56
C PRO A 43 -28.12 12.98 -76.30
N ILE A 44 -29.17 12.69 -75.54
CA ILE A 44 -30.47 12.28 -76.07
C ILE A 44 -30.96 13.39 -77.00
N LYS A 45 -31.17 13.07 -78.27
CA LYS A 45 -31.92 13.92 -79.19
C LYS A 45 -33.40 13.86 -78.80
N ASP A 46 -33.78 14.63 -77.78
CA ASP A 46 -35.18 14.85 -77.46
C ASP A 46 -35.78 15.78 -78.53
N THR A 47 -36.22 15.16 -79.64
CA THR A 47 -37.27 15.73 -80.48
C THR A 47 -38.57 15.74 -79.67
N ARG A 48 -38.70 16.75 -78.82
CA ARG A 48 -39.96 17.13 -78.19
C ARG A 48 -40.35 18.49 -78.71
N GLU A 49 -41.48 18.51 -79.41
CA GLU A 49 -42.18 19.73 -79.74
C GLU A 49 -42.46 20.48 -78.43
N ASN A 50 -42.02 21.74 -78.33
CA ASN A 50 -42.43 22.64 -77.24
C ASN A 50 -43.89 23.08 -77.47
N SER A 51 -44.81 22.10 -77.45
CA SER A 51 -46.20 22.35 -77.12
C SER A 51 -46.25 22.68 -75.64
N GLU A 52 -46.12 23.97 -75.30
CA GLU A 52 -46.52 24.45 -73.98
C GLU A 52 -47.91 23.89 -73.65
N SER A 53 -48.07 23.29 -72.46
CA SER A 53 -49.37 22.78 -72.04
C SER A 53 -50.38 23.93 -72.07
N SER A 54 -51.59 23.68 -72.59
CA SER A 54 -52.57 24.72 -72.95
C SER A 54 -52.99 25.66 -71.81
N GLU A 55 -52.66 25.29 -70.57
CA GLU A 55 -52.82 26.08 -69.35
C GLU A 55 -51.89 27.31 -69.26
N TYR A 56 -50.73 27.29 -69.94
CA TYR A 56 -49.77 28.40 -69.97
C TYR A 56 -49.91 29.29 -71.21
N ALA A 57 -50.44 28.76 -72.32
CA ALA A 57 -50.57 29.45 -73.60
C ALA A 57 -51.41 30.75 -73.56
N SER A 58 -52.19 30.98 -72.50
CA SER A 58 -52.98 32.20 -72.27
C SER A 58 -52.46 33.11 -71.15
N ARG A 59 -51.32 32.78 -70.52
CA ARG A 59 -50.73 33.58 -69.43
C ARG A 59 -49.53 34.38 -69.95
N GLN A 60 -49.38 35.63 -69.50
CA GLN A 60 -48.15 36.39 -69.75
C GLN A 60 -46.99 35.79 -68.94
N THR A 61 -45.76 35.90 -69.44
CA THR A 61 -44.53 35.34 -68.81
C THR A 61 -44.43 35.65 -67.32
N ASP A 62 -44.77 36.88 -66.95
CA ASP A 62 -44.64 37.44 -65.62
C ASP A 62 -45.73 36.92 -64.65
N GLN A 63 -46.67 36.12 -65.17
CA GLN A 63 -47.81 35.50 -64.47
C GLN A 63 -47.73 33.96 -64.46
N ILE A 64 -46.67 33.36 -65.01
CA ILE A 64 -46.46 31.91 -65.02
C ILE A 64 -46.05 31.40 -63.63
N LEU A 65 -45.24 32.17 -62.91
CA LEU A 65 -44.82 31.87 -61.54
C LEU A 65 -45.64 32.71 -60.55
N GLU A 66 -46.30 32.05 -59.59
CA GLU A 66 -47.06 32.74 -58.55
C GLU A 66 -46.13 33.39 -57.51
N PRO A 67 -46.13 34.74 -57.35
CA PRO A 67 -45.18 35.42 -56.47
C PRO A 67 -45.37 35.12 -54.97
N GLU A 68 -46.53 34.56 -54.57
CA GLU A 68 -46.82 34.17 -53.19
C GLU A 68 -46.35 32.73 -52.85
N LEU A 69 -45.86 31.98 -53.85
CA LEU A 69 -45.47 30.58 -53.70
C LEU A 69 -44.05 30.44 -53.13
N HIS A 70 -43.89 30.86 -51.88
CA HIS A 70 -42.65 30.74 -51.13
C HIS A 70 -42.27 29.28 -50.83
N LEU A 71 -40.97 28.99 -50.68
CA LEU A 71 -40.42 27.63 -50.51
C LEU A 71 -41.14 26.78 -49.44
N ARG A 72 -41.61 27.38 -48.34
CA ARG A 72 -42.41 26.71 -47.30
C ARG A 72 -43.74 26.15 -47.81
N ARG A 73 -44.44 26.91 -48.65
CA ARG A 73 -45.72 26.51 -49.28
C ARG A 73 -45.51 25.44 -50.35
N MET A 74 -44.32 25.37 -50.94
CA MET A 74 -43.90 24.28 -51.83
C MET A 74 -43.36 23.04 -51.07
N GLY A 75 -43.42 23.01 -49.74
CA GLY A 75 -42.93 21.89 -48.92
C GLY A 75 -41.42 21.92 -48.60
N TYR A 76 -40.65 22.84 -49.18
CA TYR A 76 -39.20 22.98 -48.96
C TYR A 76 -38.86 23.83 -47.72
N CYS A 77 -39.48 23.52 -46.57
CA CYS A 77 -39.09 24.09 -45.28
C CYS A 77 -39.15 23.02 -44.17
N ASN A 78 -38.03 22.30 -44.05
CA ASN A 78 -37.40 21.88 -42.80
C ASN A 78 -38.29 21.81 -41.55
N ASP A 79 -39.13 20.78 -41.47
CA ASP A 79 -39.41 20.08 -40.21
C ASP A 79 -39.03 18.57 -40.29
N ASP A 80 -38.33 18.19 -41.37
CA ASP A 80 -37.70 16.88 -41.50
C ASP A 80 -36.65 16.73 -40.39
N GLN A 81 -36.94 15.86 -39.42
CA GLN A 81 -35.99 15.53 -38.36
C GLN A 81 -34.70 15.03 -39.00
N VAL A 82 -33.59 15.72 -38.69
CA VAL A 82 -32.25 15.36 -39.16
C VAL A 82 -32.02 13.88 -38.86
N SER A 83 -31.90 13.08 -39.91
CA SER A 83 -31.69 11.63 -39.79
C SER A 83 -30.24 11.37 -39.40
N TRP A 84 -29.93 11.52 -38.10
CA TRP A 84 -28.58 11.40 -37.54
C TRP A 84 -27.89 10.06 -37.89
N ASP A 85 -28.66 9.00 -38.18
CA ASP A 85 -28.16 7.69 -38.65
C ASP A 85 -27.41 7.76 -40.01
N LYS A 86 -27.62 8.82 -40.80
CA LYS A 86 -26.98 9.01 -42.12
C LYS A 86 -25.80 9.99 -42.11
N LEU A 87 -25.42 10.50 -40.93
CA LEU A 87 -24.52 11.66 -40.81
C LEU A 87 -23.27 11.29 -39.99
N GLU A 88 -22.18 10.99 -40.70
CA GLU A 88 -20.89 10.65 -40.07
C GLU A 88 -20.22 11.89 -39.46
N LEU A 89 -20.52 12.15 -38.18
CA LEU A 89 -19.91 13.23 -37.42
C LEU A 89 -18.52 12.85 -36.88
N PRO A 90 -17.59 13.83 -36.73
CA PRO A 90 -16.35 13.62 -36.00
C PRO A 90 -16.63 13.13 -34.58
N ARG A 91 -15.98 12.04 -34.16
CA ARG A 91 -16.16 11.48 -32.82
C ARG A 91 -15.67 12.48 -31.76
N LYS A 92 -16.57 12.87 -30.85
CA LYS A 92 -16.22 13.66 -29.66
C LYS A 92 -15.13 12.90 -28.86
N ARG A 93 -14.07 13.59 -28.45
CA ARG A 93 -13.04 13.01 -27.59
C ARG A 93 -13.65 12.55 -26.26
N ASN A 94 -13.19 11.42 -25.74
CA ASN A 94 -13.62 10.93 -24.44
C ASN A 94 -13.06 11.84 -23.33
N LEU A 95 -13.93 12.40 -22.49
CA LEU A 95 -13.55 13.32 -21.42
C LEU A 95 -12.64 12.65 -20.38
N TYR A 96 -12.93 11.41 -19.99
CA TYR A 96 -12.15 10.68 -18.99
C TYR A 96 -10.72 10.42 -19.45
N LEU A 97 -10.52 10.07 -20.72
CA LEU A 97 -9.18 9.88 -21.29
C LEU A 97 -8.38 11.19 -21.38
N GLU A 98 -9.06 12.32 -21.68
CA GLU A 98 -8.41 13.64 -21.72
C GLU A 98 -8.09 14.16 -20.30
N LEU A 99 -8.95 13.90 -19.31
CA LEU A 99 -8.68 14.18 -17.89
C LEU A 99 -7.52 13.33 -17.37
N TYR A 100 -7.55 12.01 -17.56
CA TYR A 100 -6.47 11.10 -17.19
C TYR A 100 -5.14 11.54 -17.81
N ARG A 101 -5.13 11.81 -19.13
CA ARG A 101 -3.95 12.35 -19.82
C ARG A 101 -3.43 13.63 -19.15
N ARG A 102 -4.28 14.57 -18.75
CA ARG A 102 -3.85 15.81 -18.10
C ARG A 102 -3.26 15.55 -16.71
N VAL A 103 -3.94 14.71 -15.92
CA VAL A 103 -3.50 14.31 -14.59
C VAL A 103 -2.12 13.65 -14.62
N THR A 104 -1.96 12.59 -15.42
CA THR A 104 -0.69 11.82 -15.51
C THR A 104 0.46 12.64 -16.10
N ASN A 105 0.19 13.61 -16.98
CA ASN A 105 1.23 14.47 -17.58
C ASN A 105 1.41 15.82 -16.85
N LYS A 106 0.77 16.04 -15.70
CA LYS A 106 0.81 17.30 -14.92
C LYS A 106 0.42 18.56 -15.74
N ILE A 107 -0.49 18.40 -16.71
CA ILE A 107 -0.88 19.48 -17.64
C ILE A 107 -1.97 20.35 -17.01
N ASN A 108 -1.64 21.62 -16.76
CA ASN A 108 -2.48 22.61 -16.09
C ASN A 108 -2.76 22.29 -14.61
N ALA A 109 -1.71 21.94 -13.85
CA ALA A 109 -1.76 21.90 -12.38
C ALA A 109 -2.30 23.23 -11.81
N ASP A 110 -3.19 23.13 -10.82
CA ASP A 110 -3.89 24.25 -10.18
C ASP A 110 -3.53 24.43 -8.69
N CYS A 111 -2.77 23.49 -8.13
CA CYS A 111 -2.24 23.52 -6.78
C CYS A 111 -0.74 23.18 -6.77
N ILE A 112 0.02 23.83 -5.89
CA ILE A 112 1.41 23.50 -5.58
C ILE A 112 1.47 23.05 -4.13
N VAL A 113 1.95 21.82 -3.89
CA VAL A 113 2.21 21.32 -2.53
C VAL A 113 3.69 21.47 -2.23
N CYS A 114 4.04 22.05 -1.08
CA CYS A 114 5.42 22.31 -0.69
C CYS A 114 5.76 21.57 0.59
N ILE A 115 6.88 20.83 0.56
CA ILE A 115 7.43 20.10 1.70
C ILE A 115 8.91 20.48 1.78
N ASP A 116 9.32 21.15 2.86
CA ASP A 116 10.64 21.79 3.01
C ASP A 116 11.04 22.65 1.79
N ASN A 117 11.90 22.12 0.93
CA ASN A 117 12.42 22.77 -0.27
C ASN A 117 11.84 22.20 -1.58
N ASP A 118 11.06 21.12 -1.52
CA ASP A 118 10.49 20.45 -2.69
C ASP A 118 9.08 21.00 -2.99
N GLU A 119 8.85 21.38 -4.25
CA GLU A 119 7.55 21.87 -4.74
C GLU A 119 6.95 20.87 -5.74
N PHE A 120 5.70 20.45 -5.47
CA PHE A 120 4.96 19.45 -6.24
C PHE A 120 3.78 20.10 -6.97
N GLU A 121 3.86 20.16 -8.30
CA GLU A 121 2.74 20.55 -9.15
C GLU A 121 1.65 19.47 -9.15
N CYS A 122 0.50 19.80 -8.58
CA CYS A 122 -0.61 18.89 -8.30
C CYS A 122 -1.94 19.40 -8.87
N HIS A 123 -2.89 18.49 -9.06
CA HIS A 123 -4.28 18.83 -9.33
C HIS A 123 -5.10 18.76 -8.04
N LEU A 124 -5.69 19.88 -7.60
CA LEU A 124 -6.45 19.97 -6.36
C LEU A 124 -7.62 18.96 -6.35
N LEU A 125 -8.31 18.81 -7.48
CA LEU A 125 -9.41 17.85 -7.62
C LEU A 125 -8.96 16.40 -7.34
N VAL A 126 -7.75 16.02 -7.74
CA VAL A 126 -7.22 14.66 -7.50
C VAL A 126 -6.91 14.46 -6.03
N LEU A 127 -6.31 15.47 -5.37
CA LEU A 127 -6.06 15.44 -3.93
C LEU A 127 -7.38 15.32 -3.14
N GLN A 128 -8.40 16.10 -3.53
CA GLN A 128 -9.72 16.10 -2.90
C GLN A 128 -10.49 14.78 -3.03
N CYS A 129 -10.26 14.01 -4.10
CA CYS A 129 -10.90 12.70 -4.26
C CYS A 129 -10.47 11.66 -3.21
N TYR A 130 -9.27 11.78 -2.64
CA TYR A 130 -8.68 10.75 -1.77
C TYR A 130 -8.28 11.26 -0.38
N SER A 131 -7.94 12.55 -0.22
CA SER A 131 -7.46 13.13 1.03
C SER A 131 -8.50 14.05 1.66
N LYS A 132 -8.91 13.70 2.89
CA LYS A 132 -9.81 14.52 3.72
C LYS A 132 -9.21 15.88 4.10
N LEU A 133 -7.87 15.97 4.18
CA LEU A 133 -7.17 17.23 4.45
C LEU A 133 -7.41 18.22 3.31
N PHE A 134 -7.25 17.78 2.06
CA PHE A 134 -7.44 18.63 0.88
C PHE A 134 -8.92 18.88 0.52
N ASP A 135 -9.85 18.00 0.90
CA ASP A 135 -11.31 18.21 0.74
C ASP A 135 -11.79 19.51 1.41
N ALA A 136 -11.18 19.89 2.54
CA ALA A 136 -11.44 21.17 3.22
C ALA A 136 -10.85 22.40 2.50
N CYS A 137 -9.93 22.24 1.54
CA CYS A 137 -9.22 23.33 0.88
C CYS A 137 -9.99 23.92 -0.31
N ALA A 138 -10.77 24.97 -0.09
CA ALA A 138 -11.41 25.72 -1.17
C ALA A 138 -10.43 26.65 -1.91
N ALA A 139 -10.09 26.31 -3.16
CA ALA A 139 -9.35 27.16 -4.11
C ALA A 139 -7.95 27.65 -3.66
N VAL A 140 -7.19 26.77 -2.98
CA VAL A 140 -5.83 27.07 -2.52
C VAL A 140 -4.79 26.78 -3.62
N LYS A 141 -3.98 27.79 -3.98
CA LYS A 141 -2.92 27.66 -5.00
C LYS A 141 -1.61 27.06 -4.50
N LYS A 142 -1.27 27.27 -3.22
CA LYS A 142 -0.07 26.74 -2.58
C LYS A 142 -0.42 26.24 -1.19
N VAL A 143 -0.09 24.98 -0.89
CA VAL A 143 -0.28 24.33 0.41
C VAL A 143 1.08 23.91 0.93
N GLU A 144 1.41 24.31 2.15
CA GLU A 144 2.65 23.89 2.83
C GLU A 144 2.30 22.75 3.78
N LEU A 145 2.97 21.61 3.62
CA LEU A 145 2.83 20.44 4.50
C LEU A 145 4.09 20.32 5.37
N PRO A 146 3.95 19.97 6.66
CA PRO A 146 5.08 19.90 7.57
C PRO A 146 5.83 18.56 7.39
N SER A 147 7.16 18.64 7.29
CA SER A 147 8.04 17.53 6.89
C SER A 147 8.24 16.44 7.95
N ASP A 148 7.88 16.73 9.20
CA ASP A 148 7.79 15.74 10.29
C ASP A 148 6.61 14.77 10.11
N GLN A 149 5.52 15.21 9.46
CA GLN A 149 4.33 14.40 9.21
C GLN A 149 4.32 13.79 7.79
N CYS A 150 4.88 14.49 6.81
CA CYS A 150 4.88 14.06 5.41
C CYS A 150 6.20 14.37 4.72
N SER A 151 6.99 13.34 4.41
CA SER A 151 8.25 13.49 3.68
C SER A 151 8.01 13.67 2.18
N ALA A 152 8.88 14.42 1.50
CA ALA A 152 8.75 14.68 0.06
C ALA A 152 8.74 13.39 -0.79
N SER A 153 9.49 12.36 -0.38
CA SER A 153 9.49 11.05 -1.02
C SER A 153 8.16 10.29 -0.83
N ALA A 154 7.59 10.31 0.39
CA ALA A 154 6.29 9.71 0.66
C ALA A 154 5.17 10.46 -0.07
N PHE A 155 5.20 11.80 -0.10
CA PHE A 155 4.22 12.59 -0.85
C PHE A 155 4.30 12.34 -2.36
N SER A 156 5.49 12.25 -2.95
CA SER A 156 5.65 11.89 -4.36
C SER A 156 5.01 10.53 -4.66
N PHE A 157 5.28 9.52 -3.82
CA PHE A 157 4.66 8.20 -3.93
C PHE A 157 3.12 8.29 -3.85
N ILE A 158 2.60 9.02 -2.86
CA ILE A 158 1.16 9.19 -2.62
C ILE A 158 0.50 9.87 -3.82
N TYR A 159 1.10 10.91 -4.39
CA TYR A 159 0.55 11.59 -5.56
C TYR A 159 0.61 10.71 -6.83
N ASP A 160 1.67 9.93 -7.01
CA ASP A 160 1.76 8.93 -8.10
C ASP A 160 0.76 7.77 -7.90
N TRP A 161 0.42 7.43 -6.65
CA TRP A 161 -0.68 6.51 -6.30
C TRP A 161 -2.06 7.10 -6.61
N MET A 162 -2.29 8.40 -6.36
CA MET A 162 -3.57 9.06 -6.71
C MET A 162 -3.76 9.31 -8.21
N SER A 163 -2.67 9.54 -8.95
CA SER A 163 -2.69 9.98 -10.36
C SER A 163 -2.50 8.85 -11.38
N GLY A 164 -2.01 7.69 -10.95
CA GLY A 164 -1.89 6.47 -11.76
C GLY A 164 -3.20 5.67 -11.86
N GLY A 165 -3.37 4.93 -12.97
CA GLY A 165 -4.49 3.98 -13.16
C GLY A 165 -4.10 2.50 -12.96
N GLU A 166 -2.81 2.23 -12.78
CA GLU A 166 -2.25 0.90 -12.47
C GLU A 166 -2.12 0.72 -10.95
N PRO A 167 -1.95 -0.51 -10.43
CA PRO A 167 -1.78 -0.77 -8.99
C PRO A 167 -0.47 -0.20 -8.42
N SER A 168 -0.44 1.11 -8.14
CA SER A 168 0.73 1.82 -7.60
C SER A 168 1.21 1.28 -6.24
N TYR A 169 0.37 0.53 -5.51
CA TYR A 169 0.76 -0.22 -4.31
C TYR A 169 1.86 -1.27 -4.55
N ILE A 170 2.13 -1.68 -5.79
CA ILE A 170 3.25 -2.57 -6.13
C ILE A 170 4.60 -1.96 -5.73
N ASN A 171 4.70 -0.63 -5.65
CA ASN A 171 5.91 0.07 -5.23
C ASN A 171 6.06 0.20 -3.70
N LEU A 172 5.14 -0.38 -2.91
CA LEU A 172 5.32 -0.51 -1.45
C LEU A 172 6.47 -1.48 -1.16
N THR A 173 7.38 -1.03 -0.29
CA THR A 173 8.57 -1.77 0.13
C THR A 173 8.70 -1.67 1.64
N ARG A 174 9.49 -2.57 2.24
CA ARG A 174 9.73 -2.55 3.70
C ARG A 174 10.37 -1.24 4.19
N ALA A 175 11.09 -0.52 3.31
CA ALA A 175 11.82 0.70 3.66
C ALA A 175 11.01 2.00 3.49
N ASN A 176 9.89 1.99 2.76
CA ASN A 176 9.04 3.17 2.58
C ASN A 176 7.64 3.03 3.21
N VAL A 177 7.22 1.83 3.60
CA VAL A 177 5.85 1.60 4.07
C VAL A 177 5.50 2.41 5.31
N LEU A 178 6.41 2.63 6.25
CA LEU A 178 6.13 3.41 7.46
C LEU A 178 6.00 4.92 7.16
N ASP A 179 6.87 5.48 6.30
CA ASP A 179 6.78 6.86 5.83
C ASP A 179 5.44 7.11 5.11
N ILE A 180 5.09 6.21 4.18
CA ILE A 180 3.84 6.29 3.40
C ILE A 180 2.64 6.11 4.33
N PHE A 181 2.71 5.21 5.31
CA PHE A 181 1.66 4.99 6.30
C PHE A 181 1.38 6.26 7.12
N THR A 182 2.39 6.82 7.79
CA THR A 182 2.23 8.05 8.60
C THR A 182 1.79 9.25 7.74
N SER A 183 2.34 9.40 6.53
CA SER A 183 1.90 10.43 5.59
C SER A 183 0.45 10.23 5.13
N ALA A 184 0.01 9.00 4.88
CA ALA A 184 -1.37 8.71 4.48
C ALA A 184 -2.37 8.93 5.63
N GLU A 185 -1.98 8.61 6.88
CA GLU A 185 -2.78 8.94 8.07
C GLU A 185 -2.92 10.46 8.25
N TYR A 186 -1.81 11.21 8.17
CA TYR A 186 -1.82 12.67 8.27
C TYR A 186 -2.68 13.34 7.19
N LEU A 187 -2.57 12.88 5.95
CA LEU A 187 -3.40 13.33 4.83
C LEU A 187 -4.84 12.80 4.88
N GLY A 188 -5.16 11.87 5.78
CA GLY A 188 -6.50 11.28 5.93
C GLY A 188 -6.93 10.39 4.76
N ILE A 189 -5.99 9.71 4.09
CA ILE A 189 -6.20 8.86 2.91
C ILE A 189 -6.47 7.41 3.36
N ASN A 190 -7.71 7.13 3.73
CA ASN A 190 -8.12 5.83 4.28
C ASN A 190 -7.71 4.64 3.41
N ASP A 191 -7.96 4.70 2.10
CA ASP A 191 -7.74 3.56 1.19
C ASP A 191 -6.26 3.13 1.13
N LEU A 192 -5.34 4.10 1.28
CA LEU A 192 -3.90 3.84 1.29
C LEU A 192 -3.41 3.38 2.68
N VAL A 193 -4.01 3.91 3.76
CA VAL A 193 -3.77 3.42 5.14
C VAL A 193 -4.16 1.94 5.24
N GLU A 194 -5.31 1.54 4.71
CA GLU A 194 -5.74 0.12 4.66
C GLU A 194 -4.81 -0.75 3.80
N GLN A 195 -4.33 -0.24 2.66
CA GLN A 195 -3.34 -0.95 1.82
C GLN A 195 -1.99 -1.13 2.53
N CYS A 196 -1.51 -0.10 3.23
CA CYS A 196 -0.28 -0.19 4.02
C CYS A 196 -0.44 -1.17 5.19
N TRP A 197 -1.57 -1.14 5.92
CA TRP A 197 -1.87 -2.12 6.96
C TRP A 197 -1.90 -3.56 6.44
N ALA A 198 -2.54 -3.81 5.31
CA ALA A 198 -2.57 -5.15 4.68
C ALA A 198 -1.18 -5.63 4.25
N PHE A 199 -0.28 -4.71 3.87
CA PHE A 199 1.11 -5.01 3.56
C PHE A 199 1.93 -5.33 4.82
N ILE A 200 1.78 -4.53 5.89
CA ILE A 200 2.45 -4.71 7.19
C ILE A 200 1.99 -6.03 7.85
N ASP A 201 0.69 -6.33 7.82
CA ASP A 201 0.16 -7.57 8.42
C ASP A 201 0.54 -8.83 7.63
N ASN A 202 1.04 -8.72 6.39
CA ASN A 202 1.42 -9.89 5.62
C ASN A 202 2.65 -10.62 6.21
N ALA A 203 2.41 -11.81 6.78
CA ALA A 203 3.44 -12.63 7.43
C ALA A 203 4.46 -13.27 6.46
N GLU A 204 4.18 -13.34 5.15
CA GLU A 204 5.18 -13.75 4.16
C GLU A 204 6.15 -12.61 3.81
N ILE A 205 5.68 -11.36 3.88
CA ILE A 205 6.50 -10.16 3.66
C ILE A 205 7.31 -9.85 4.91
N PHE A 206 6.68 -9.81 6.08
CA PHE A 206 7.31 -9.56 7.37
C PHE A 206 7.51 -10.85 8.15
N ASN A 207 8.52 -11.60 7.70
CA ASN A 207 9.08 -12.77 8.38
C ASN A 207 9.88 -12.34 9.64
N GLU A 208 10.40 -13.31 10.41
CA GLU A 208 10.93 -13.02 11.76
C GLU A 208 12.09 -12.00 11.81
N ASP A 209 12.99 -11.98 10.83
CA ASP A 209 14.11 -11.03 10.79
C ASP A 209 13.71 -9.65 10.24
N SER A 210 12.82 -9.57 9.24
CA SER A 210 12.32 -8.27 8.78
C SER A 210 11.27 -7.65 9.72
N ALA A 211 10.57 -8.46 10.51
CA ALA A 211 9.69 -7.98 11.57
C ALA A 211 10.46 -7.32 12.74
N PHE A 212 11.67 -7.81 13.05
CA PHE A 212 12.52 -7.14 14.05
C PHE A 212 13.04 -5.79 13.54
N ALA A 213 13.43 -5.69 12.27
CA ALA A 213 13.79 -4.41 11.66
C ALA A 213 12.61 -3.42 11.69
N LEU A 214 11.42 -3.84 11.23
CA LEU A 214 10.23 -2.99 11.24
C LEU A 214 9.80 -2.59 12.68
N TYR A 215 10.01 -3.44 13.68
CA TYR A 215 9.78 -3.09 15.09
C TYR A 215 10.65 -1.90 15.53
N LEU A 216 11.94 -1.88 15.17
CA LEU A 216 12.85 -0.78 15.48
C LEU A 216 12.46 0.49 14.71
N ASP A 217 12.21 0.37 13.40
CA ASP A 217 11.80 1.51 12.56
C ASP A 217 10.47 2.14 13.06
N ALA A 218 9.53 1.29 13.50
CA ALA A 218 8.26 1.73 14.09
C ALA A 218 8.42 2.34 15.48
N LYS A 219 9.47 1.98 16.23
CA LYS A 219 9.82 2.62 17.50
C LYS A 219 10.37 4.03 17.29
N GLU A 220 11.30 4.21 16.35
CA GLU A 220 11.83 5.54 16.01
C GLU A 220 10.73 6.52 15.57
N ARG A 221 9.69 6.00 14.90
CA ARG A 221 8.52 6.75 14.41
C ARG A 221 7.37 6.86 15.41
N ASN A 222 7.49 6.30 16.62
CA ASN A 222 6.45 6.27 17.65
C ASN A 222 5.11 5.65 17.18
N LEU A 223 5.17 4.54 16.44
CA LEU A 223 4.02 3.78 15.94
C LEU A 223 3.79 2.50 16.80
N PRO A 224 3.09 2.59 17.95
CA PRO A 224 2.95 1.45 18.87
C PRO A 224 2.14 0.30 18.28
N GLU A 225 1.13 0.58 17.45
CA GLU A 225 0.27 -0.46 16.85
C GLU A 225 1.08 -1.41 15.95
N VAL A 226 2.04 -0.86 15.20
CA VAL A 226 2.96 -1.65 14.36
C VAL A 226 3.93 -2.46 15.23
N GLN A 227 4.45 -1.87 16.32
CA GLN A 227 5.33 -2.58 17.26
C GLN A 227 4.60 -3.79 17.88
N GLU A 228 3.38 -3.62 18.38
CA GLU A 228 2.56 -4.68 18.94
C GLU A 228 2.26 -5.80 17.92
N LEU A 229 2.06 -5.45 16.65
CA LEU A 229 1.86 -6.43 15.57
C LEU A 229 3.13 -7.21 15.20
N MET A 230 4.31 -6.61 15.34
CA MET A 230 5.60 -7.25 15.05
C MET A 230 6.10 -8.14 16.20
N LEU A 231 5.82 -7.82 17.46
CA LEU A 231 6.27 -8.60 18.62
C LEU A 231 5.92 -10.11 18.56
N PRO A 232 4.71 -10.54 18.14
CA PRO A 232 4.36 -11.95 17.94
C PRO A 232 5.05 -12.64 16.75
N ARG A 233 5.86 -11.92 15.95
CA ARG A 233 6.61 -12.44 14.80
C ARG A 233 8.07 -12.72 15.12
N ILE A 234 8.65 -12.05 16.13
CA ILE A 234 10.04 -12.19 16.58
C ILE A 234 10.22 -13.47 17.45
N LYS A 235 9.57 -14.57 17.07
CA LYS A 235 9.46 -15.79 17.90
C LYS A 235 10.75 -16.61 17.92
N LYS A 236 11.12 -17.25 16.81
CA LYS A 236 12.30 -18.13 16.73
C LYS A 236 13.60 -17.33 16.48
N PHE A 237 13.46 -16.10 16.00
CA PHE A 237 14.53 -15.13 15.86
C PHE A 237 15.07 -14.60 17.21
N PHE A 238 14.35 -14.72 18.33
CA PHE A 238 14.83 -14.23 19.63
C PHE A 238 16.23 -14.76 20.00
N LEU A 239 16.48 -16.06 19.90
CA LEU A 239 17.82 -16.62 20.18
C LEU A 239 18.88 -16.19 19.15
N MET A 240 18.49 -15.87 17.91
CA MET A 240 19.40 -15.28 16.92
C MET A 240 19.77 -13.85 17.32
N LEU A 241 18.80 -13.04 17.71
CA LEU A 241 18.99 -11.68 18.22
C LEU A 241 19.89 -11.69 19.46
N VAL A 242 19.62 -12.52 20.46
CA VAL A 242 20.48 -12.65 21.66
C VAL A 242 21.93 -13.02 21.30
N SER A 243 22.16 -13.72 20.18
CA SER A 243 23.52 -14.05 19.69
C SER A 243 24.26 -12.90 18.98
N SER A 244 23.57 -11.82 18.59
CA SER A 244 24.15 -10.70 17.83
C SER A 244 24.65 -9.56 18.73
N SER A 245 25.24 -8.53 18.11
CA SER A 245 25.56 -7.24 18.74
C SER A 245 24.30 -6.41 18.99
N ASP A 246 23.31 -6.48 18.10
CA ASP A 246 22.09 -5.67 18.15
C ASP A 246 21.36 -5.84 19.49
N TRP A 247 21.27 -7.08 20.02
CA TRP A 247 20.73 -7.34 21.37
C TRP A 247 21.45 -6.57 22.47
N LEU A 248 22.76 -6.34 22.37
CA LEU A 248 23.53 -5.61 23.36
C LEU A 248 23.30 -4.10 23.28
N GLU A 249 22.92 -3.61 22.11
CA GLU A 249 22.69 -2.19 21.79
C GLU A 249 21.26 -1.74 22.13
N LEU A 250 20.30 -2.69 22.21
CA LEU A 250 18.93 -2.44 22.68
C LEU A 250 18.86 -1.70 24.02
N ASP A 251 17.83 -0.85 24.16
CA ASP A 251 17.52 -0.16 25.41
C ASP A 251 16.87 -1.09 26.45
N VAL A 252 16.74 -0.59 27.68
CA VAL A 252 16.12 -1.34 28.77
C VAL A 252 14.63 -1.65 28.49
N THR A 253 13.95 -0.80 27.71
CA THR A 253 12.53 -0.93 27.39
C THR A 253 12.28 -2.13 26.47
N ASP A 254 12.99 -2.22 25.35
CA ASP A 254 12.88 -3.30 24.37
C ASP A 254 13.28 -4.63 24.99
N VAL A 255 14.36 -4.63 25.78
CA VAL A 255 14.79 -5.84 26.50
C VAL A 255 13.73 -6.30 27.49
N LYS A 256 13.10 -5.39 28.24
CA LYS A 256 11.97 -5.76 29.12
C LYS A 256 10.78 -6.30 28.32
N ILE A 257 10.38 -5.66 27.22
CA ILE A 257 9.28 -6.11 26.36
C ILE A 257 9.56 -7.52 25.81
N LEU A 258 10.74 -7.74 25.24
CA LEU A 258 11.14 -9.04 24.68
C LEU A 258 11.26 -10.12 25.75
N LEU A 259 11.85 -9.82 26.91
CA LEU A 259 11.94 -10.79 28.02
C LEU A 259 10.58 -11.04 28.70
N GLN A 260 9.62 -10.11 28.68
CA GLN A 260 8.27 -10.33 29.21
C GLN A 260 7.39 -11.13 28.23
N SER A 261 7.63 -10.99 26.93
CA SER A 261 6.83 -11.58 25.86
C SER A 261 6.59 -13.10 25.99
N ASN A 262 5.31 -13.49 25.97
CA ASN A 262 4.88 -14.89 25.89
C ASN A 262 5.20 -15.53 24.52
N TYR A 263 5.47 -14.71 23.50
CA TYR A 263 5.61 -15.18 22.12
C TYR A 263 7.00 -15.75 21.82
N VAL A 264 8.03 -15.29 22.54
CA VAL A 264 9.42 -15.71 22.39
C VAL A 264 9.56 -17.23 22.47
N ALA A 265 10.34 -17.80 21.55
CA ALA A 265 10.52 -19.23 21.40
C ALA A 265 11.92 -19.66 21.90
N VAL A 266 11.95 -20.39 23.01
CA VAL A 266 13.17 -20.78 23.77
C VAL A 266 13.12 -22.25 24.19
N ASN A 267 14.26 -22.85 24.50
CA ASN A 267 14.38 -24.25 24.92
C ASN A 267 14.14 -24.42 26.43
N CYS A 268 14.43 -23.40 27.24
CA CYS A 268 14.17 -23.37 28.69
C CYS A 268 14.20 -21.91 29.22
N GLU A 269 13.55 -21.62 30.35
CA GLU A 269 13.55 -20.25 30.93
C GLU A 269 14.96 -19.80 31.35
N MET A 270 15.89 -20.75 31.56
CA MET A 270 17.30 -20.43 31.77
C MET A 270 17.88 -19.63 30.60
N GLU A 271 17.45 -19.82 29.35
CA GLU A 271 17.91 -19.01 28.21
C GLU A 271 17.47 -17.54 28.34
N ILE A 272 16.29 -17.28 28.91
CA ILE A 272 15.79 -15.93 29.20
C ILE A 272 16.66 -15.27 30.30
N PHE A 273 16.98 -16.02 31.36
CA PHE A 273 17.91 -15.57 32.41
C PHE A 273 19.31 -15.26 31.85
N MET A 274 19.87 -16.17 31.04
CA MET A 274 21.19 -15.96 30.44
C MET A 274 21.20 -14.81 29.41
N ALA A 275 20.10 -14.57 28.68
CA ALA A 275 19.95 -13.43 27.79
C ALA A 275 19.93 -12.09 28.54
N ALA A 276 19.20 -12.02 29.67
CA ALA A 276 19.20 -10.88 30.58
C ALA A 276 20.60 -10.59 31.14
N VAL A 277 21.28 -11.63 31.65
CA VAL A 277 22.67 -11.53 32.13
C VAL A 277 23.62 -11.06 31.02
N ARG A 278 23.46 -11.57 29.80
CA ARG A 278 24.28 -11.16 28.65
C ARG A 278 24.10 -9.67 28.31
N TRP A 279 22.89 -9.12 28.43
CA TRP A 279 22.64 -7.69 28.21
C TRP A 279 23.23 -6.82 29.33
N LEU A 280 23.01 -7.19 30.60
CA LEU A 280 23.53 -6.47 31.76
C LEU A 280 25.07 -6.44 31.77
N LYS A 281 25.72 -7.56 31.42
CA LYS A 281 27.19 -7.68 31.41
C LYS A 281 27.89 -6.79 30.37
N ASN A 282 27.21 -6.34 29.31
CA ASN A 282 27.84 -5.57 28.23
C ASN A 282 28.27 -4.16 28.66
N ASN A 283 27.49 -3.52 29.52
CA ASN A 283 27.81 -2.21 30.10
C ASN A 283 27.29 -2.20 31.54
N TYR A 284 28.04 -2.85 32.43
CA TYR A 284 27.56 -3.13 33.78
C TYR A 284 27.37 -1.86 34.62
N GLU A 285 28.31 -0.92 34.56
CA GLU A 285 28.28 0.35 35.31
C GLU A 285 26.95 1.11 35.10
N ASP A 286 26.55 1.32 33.84
CA ASP A 286 25.31 2.04 33.52
C ASP A 286 24.04 1.19 33.68
N ARG A 287 24.17 -0.14 33.57
CA ARG A 287 23.02 -1.08 33.57
C ARG A 287 22.73 -1.72 34.93
N GLU A 288 23.61 -1.59 35.92
CA GLU A 288 23.42 -2.17 37.25
C GLU A 288 22.10 -1.70 37.88
N GLN A 289 21.76 -0.41 37.75
CA GLN A 289 20.50 0.15 38.22
C GLN A 289 19.24 -0.58 37.70
N TYR A 290 19.30 -1.14 36.49
CA TYR A 290 18.20 -1.86 35.85
C TYR A 290 18.17 -3.35 36.16
N LYS A 291 19.17 -3.92 36.87
CA LYS A 291 19.30 -5.37 37.11
C LYS A 291 18.03 -6.00 37.67
N TYR A 292 17.38 -5.33 38.62
CA TYR A 292 16.13 -5.80 39.23
C TYR A 292 14.95 -5.79 38.23
N GLU A 293 14.79 -4.73 37.43
CA GLU A 293 13.68 -4.63 36.48
C GLU A 293 13.80 -5.63 35.34
N VAL A 294 15.01 -5.83 34.82
CA VAL A 294 15.29 -6.80 33.76
C VAL A 294 15.09 -8.23 34.28
N LEU A 295 15.63 -8.56 35.45
CA LEU A 295 15.45 -9.89 36.04
C LEU A 295 14.01 -10.16 36.48
N LYS A 296 13.20 -9.14 36.82
CA LYS A 296 11.75 -9.30 37.05
C LYS A 296 10.99 -9.86 35.84
N CYS A 297 11.56 -9.79 34.64
CA CYS A 297 10.98 -10.35 33.43
C CYS A 297 11.22 -11.88 33.29
N VAL A 298 12.12 -12.44 34.11
CA VAL A 298 12.47 -13.87 34.12
C VAL A 298 11.53 -14.65 35.05
N ARG A 299 10.98 -15.76 34.55
CA ARG A 299 10.01 -16.59 35.28
C ARG A 299 10.74 -17.65 36.11
N PHE A 300 11.37 -17.26 37.22
CA PHE A 300 12.19 -18.16 38.04
C PHE A 300 11.49 -19.48 38.45
N GLY A 301 10.16 -19.49 38.64
CA GLY A 301 9.38 -20.70 38.88
C GLY A 301 9.32 -21.72 37.72
N ASN A 302 9.77 -21.36 36.52
CA ASN A 302 9.91 -22.21 35.33
C ASN A 302 11.38 -22.59 35.03
N ILE A 303 12.32 -22.27 35.93
CA ILE A 303 13.72 -22.73 35.86
C ILE A 303 13.86 -24.01 36.69
N ALA A 304 14.68 -24.97 36.24
CA ALA A 304 14.87 -26.22 36.99
C ALA A 304 15.50 -25.96 38.37
N PRO A 305 15.10 -26.68 39.43
CA PRO A 305 15.46 -26.32 40.81
C PRO A 305 16.97 -26.44 41.07
N TRP A 306 17.65 -27.36 40.38
CA TRP A 306 19.11 -27.48 40.46
C TRP A 306 19.82 -26.26 39.83
N GLN A 307 19.28 -25.67 38.76
CA GLN A 307 19.83 -24.46 38.13
C GLN A 307 19.61 -23.22 39.02
N LEU A 308 18.48 -23.13 39.72
CA LEU A 308 18.25 -22.05 40.70
C LEU A 308 19.25 -22.10 41.86
N VAL A 309 19.54 -23.30 42.37
CA VAL A 309 20.58 -23.50 43.40
C VAL A 309 21.98 -23.21 42.85
N ASP A 310 22.24 -23.55 41.58
CA ASP A 310 23.49 -23.24 40.90
C ASP A 310 23.70 -21.72 40.77
N ILE A 311 22.73 -20.95 40.27
CA ILE A 311 22.81 -19.47 40.17
C ILE A 311 23.24 -18.84 41.52
N LYS A 312 22.75 -19.36 42.64
CA LYS A 312 23.05 -18.85 43.99
C LYS A 312 24.40 -19.30 44.56
N LYS A 313 25.03 -20.36 44.03
CA LYS A 313 26.22 -21.00 44.61
C LYS A 313 27.40 -21.22 43.67
N ASN A 314 27.23 -21.01 42.36
CA ASN A 314 28.21 -21.42 41.35
C ASN A 314 29.48 -20.57 41.40
N PRO A 315 30.65 -21.14 41.76
CA PRO A 315 31.91 -20.41 41.83
C PRO A 315 32.52 -20.10 40.45
N GLU A 316 32.10 -20.80 39.39
CA GLU A 316 32.63 -20.63 38.02
C GLU A 316 32.14 -19.33 37.35
N ASN A 317 31.10 -18.69 37.88
CA ASN A 317 30.60 -17.42 37.37
C ASN A 317 30.42 -16.37 38.49
N PRO A 318 31.45 -15.57 38.81
CA PRO A 318 31.38 -14.57 39.88
C PRO A 318 30.27 -13.54 39.67
N TYR A 319 29.84 -13.32 38.43
CA TYR A 319 28.74 -12.42 38.10
C TYR A 319 27.37 -12.90 38.65
N PHE A 320 27.13 -14.22 38.72
CA PHE A 320 25.90 -14.72 39.34
C PHE A 320 25.90 -14.50 40.85
N ILE A 321 27.06 -14.70 41.50
CA ILE A 321 27.26 -14.42 42.93
C ILE A 321 27.03 -12.94 43.20
N GLU A 322 27.56 -12.05 42.36
CA GLU A 322 27.36 -10.60 42.45
C GLU A 322 25.89 -10.19 42.31
N LEU A 323 25.15 -10.73 41.33
CA LEU A 323 23.71 -10.52 41.22
C LEU A 323 22.95 -11.00 42.47
N CYS A 324 23.40 -12.10 43.10
CA CYS A 324 22.80 -12.62 44.33
C CYS A 324 23.13 -11.80 45.59
N GLN A 325 24.02 -10.81 45.54
CA GLN A 325 24.24 -9.87 46.65
C GLN A 325 23.07 -8.89 46.82
N ASP A 326 22.30 -8.62 45.77
CA ASP A 326 21.06 -7.85 45.89
C ASP A 326 19.97 -8.72 46.52
N ALA A 327 19.55 -8.33 47.73
CA ALA A 327 18.53 -9.04 48.49
C ALA A 327 17.21 -9.24 47.72
N ARG A 328 16.89 -8.34 46.76
CA ARG A 328 15.70 -8.46 45.91
C ARG A 328 15.83 -9.59 44.90
N ILE A 329 16.99 -9.73 44.26
CA ILE A 329 17.27 -10.82 43.31
C ILE A 329 17.33 -12.15 44.06
N CYS A 330 17.99 -12.18 45.22
CA CYS A 330 18.04 -13.36 46.07
C CYS A 330 16.63 -13.84 46.48
N LYS A 331 15.74 -12.91 46.88
CA LYS A 331 14.33 -13.19 47.19
C LYS A 331 13.59 -13.83 46.00
N MET A 332 13.78 -13.33 44.78
CA MET A 332 13.14 -13.89 43.58
C MET A 332 13.61 -15.32 43.25
N ILE A 333 14.90 -15.61 43.48
CA ILE A 333 15.44 -16.97 43.32
C ILE A 333 14.86 -17.90 44.40
N ASP A 334 14.79 -17.45 45.65
CA ASP A 334 14.22 -18.22 46.76
C ASP A 334 12.71 -18.45 46.61
N GLU A 335 11.98 -17.47 46.06
CA GLU A 335 10.57 -17.60 45.63
C GLU A 335 10.42 -18.61 44.49
N GLY A 336 11.29 -18.56 43.48
CA GLY A 336 11.32 -19.56 42.40
C GLY A 336 11.58 -20.97 42.91
N ILE A 337 12.54 -21.15 43.82
CA ILE A 337 12.83 -22.44 44.48
C ILE A 337 11.59 -22.91 45.26
N SER A 338 10.97 -22.01 46.04
CA SER A 338 9.77 -22.32 46.81
C SER A 338 8.61 -22.75 45.90
N PHE A 339 8.37 -22.03 44.81
CA PHE A 339 7.37 -22.35 43.81
C PHE A 339 7.60 -23.74 43.19
N VAL A 340 8.82 -24.04 42.75
CA VAL A 340 9.17 -25.33 42.12
C VAL A 340 9.03 -26.48 43.10
N ILE A 341 9.45 -26.29 44.35
CA ILE A 341 9.26 -27.29 45.42
C ILE A 341 7.76 -27.53 45.65
N ILE A 342 6.95 -26.49 45.85
CA ILE A 342 5.50 -26.61 46.06
C ILE A 342 4.83 -27.31 44.88
N LYS A 343 5.18 -26.94 43.65
CA LYS A 343 4.68 -27.57 42.42
C LYS A 343 5.06 -29.06 42.34
N TYR A 344 6.25 -29.44 42.81
CA TYR A 344 6.68 -30.84 42.86
C TYR A 344 5.87 -31.66 43.88
N TRP A 345 5.62 -31.14 45.08
CA TRP A 345 4.89 -31.86 46.14
C TRP A 345 3.37 -31.93 45.87
N TYR A 346 2.74 -30.81 45.52
CA TYR A 346 1.27 -30.74 45.39
C TYR A 346 0.75 -30.96 43.96
N GLY A 347 1.58 -30.74 42.94
CA GLY A 347 1.20 -30.92 41.53
C GLY A 347 1.02 -32.39 41.10
N GLN A 348 1.42 -33.36 41.92
CA GLN A 348 1.17 -34.78 41.65
C GLN A 348 -0.21 -35.25 42.17
N GLU A 349 -0.87 -34.52 43.06
CA GLU A 349 -2.07 -34.97 43.76
C GLU A 349 -3.39 -34.42 43.18
N ASN A 350 -3.35 -33.61 42.12
CA ASN A 350 -4.50 -32.89 41.54
C ASN A 350 -5.27 -32.00 42.54
N ASN A 351 -4.61 -31.58 43.63
CA ASN A 351 -5.19 -30.72 44.66
C ASN A 351 -4.98 -29.23 44.32
N ASP A 352 -5.56 -28.77 43.20
CA ASP A 352 -5.44 -27.39 42.69
C ASP A 352 -5.80 -26.32 43.74
N LYS A 353 -6.70 -26.65 44.68
CA LYS A 353 -7.09 -25.77 45.79
C LYS A 353 -5.97 -25.56 46.81
N ASP A 354 -5.24 -26.61 47.14
CA ASP A 354 -4.14 -26.53 48.11
C ASP A 354 -2.91 -25.86 47.46
N LEU A 355 -2.67 -26.16 46.18
CA LEU A 355 -1.67 -25.49 45.36
C LEU A 355 -1.92 -23.97 45.29
N GLY A 356 -3.15 -23.56 44.93
CA GLY A 356 -3.56 -22.15 44.91
C GLY A 356 -3.56 -21.48 46.29
N SER A 357 -3.85 -22.23 47.36
CA SER A 357 -3.76 -21.73 48.74
C SER A 357 -2.31 -21.47 49.15
N CYS A 358 -1.38 -22.37 48.83
CA CYS A 358 0.06 -22.18 49.06
C CYS A 358 0.61 -20.98 48.27
N TYR A 359 0.20 -20.82 47.00
CA TYR A 359 0.58 -19.66 46.19
C TYR A 359 0.04 -18.34 46.77
N GLY A 360 -1.23 -18.30 47.16
CA GLY A 360 -1.84 -17.13 47.80
C GLY A 360 -1.22 -16.78 49.17
N MET A 361 -0.82 -17.78 49.96
CA MET A 361 -0.15 -17.59 51.25
C MET A 361 1.26 -17.01 51.11
N LEU A 362 1.97 -17.34 50.02
CA LEU A 362 3.32 -16.87 49.74
C LEU A 362 3.37 -15.62 48.84
N GLY A 363 2.23 -15.18 48.32
CA GLY A 363 2.16 -14.06 47.36
C GLY A 363 2.78 -14.40 45.99
N LEU A 364 2.78 -15.68 45.62
CA LEU A 364 3.34 -16.16 44.36
C LEU A 364 2.26 -16.18 43.27
N GLU A 365 2.56 -15.58 42.11
CA GLU A 365 1.74 -15.73 40.90
C GLU A 365 2.28 -16.90 40.06
N GLU A 366 1.40 -17.74 39.50
CA GLU A 366 1.84 -18.84 38.63
C GLU A 366 2.40 -18.28 37.30
N PRO A 367 3.68 -18.51 36.99
CA PRO A 367 4.26 -18.01 35.76
C PRO A 367 3.83 -18.87 34.57
N LEU A 368 3.07 -18.26 33.64
CA LEU A 368 2.73 -18.88 32.35
C LEU A 368 3.98 -19.47 31.67
N ALA A 369 3.85 -20.65 31.07
CA ALA A 369 4.91 -21.22 30.23
C ALA A 369 5.09 -20.40 28.94
N ARG A 370 6.29 -20.40 28.37
CA ARG A 370 6.59 -19.80 27.05
C ARG A 370 6.44 -20.84 25.94
N ASN A 371 6.63 -20.40 24.69
CA ASN A 371 6.68 -21.29 23.54
C ASN A 371 7.98 -22.11 23.56
N TRP A 372 7.90 -23.35 24.06
CA TRP A 372 9.05 -24.25 24.12
C TRP A 372 9.47 -24.73 22.73
N MET A 373 10.75 -24.55 22.40
CA MET A 373 11.37 -24.96 21.15
C MET A 373 12.17 -26.25 21.35
N GLY A 374 11.58 -27.40 21.05
CA GLY A 374 12.27 -28.69 21.08
C GLY A 374 12.44 -29.27 22.50
N PRO A 375 13.40 -30.20 22.70
CA PRO A 375 13.61 -30.85 24.00
C PRO A 375 14.30 -29.91 24.99
N ASP A 376 13.97 -30.07 26.27
CA ASP A 376 14.57 -29.31 27.38
C ASP A 376 16.10 -29.31 27.32
N LYS A 377 16.71 -28.12 27.32
CA LYS A 377 18.16 -27.96 27.36
C LYS A 377 18.64 -27.50 28.73
N SER A 378 19.57 -28.26 29.30
CA SER A 378 20.33 -27.88 30.48
C SER A 378 21.63 -27.17 30.08
N TYR A 379 21.87 -26.00 30.66
CA TYR A 379 23.18 -25.32 30.64
C TYR A 379 23.75 -25.37 32.06
N ASN A 380 24.97 -25.89 32.20
CA ASN A 380 25.70 -25.95 33.49
C ASN A 380 26.54 -24.69 33.72
N THR A 381 26.93 -23.99 32.65
CA THR A 381 27.67 -22.73 32.76
C THR A 381 27.18 -21.68 31.76
N PHE A 382 27.39 -20.39 32.08
CA PHE A 382 27.17 -19.30 31.12
C PHE A 382 28.04 -19.44 29.86
N ARG A 383 29.23 -20.06 29.99
CA ARG A 383 30.12 -20.33 28.85
C ARG A 383 29.51 -21.33 27.86
N GLU A 384 28.89 -22.40 28.34
CA GLU A 384 28.16 -23.36 27.49
C GLU A 384 27.02 -22.68 26.71
N PHE A 385 26.26 -21.81 27.37
CA PHE A 385 25.21 -21.03 26.71
C PHE A 385 25.76 -20.14 25.58
N LEU A 386 26.87 -19.44 25.79
CA LEU A 386 27.51 -18.63 24.74
C LEU A 386 28.04 -19.48 23.58
N ILE A 387 28.60 -20.66 23.85
CA ILE A 387 29.03 -21.62 22.82
C ILE A 387 27.82 -22.10 22.01
N TYR A 388 26.70 -22.41 22.69
CA TYR A 388 25.46 -22.80 22.04
C TYR A 388 24.89 -21.68 21.14
N LEU A 389 24.86 -20.42 21.61
CA LEU A 389 24.44 -19.29 20.78
C LEU A 389 25.29 -19.15 19.52
N ASP A 390 26.62 -19.31 19.61
CA ASP A 390 27.49 -19.25 18.44
C ASP A 390 27.26 -20.43 17.47
N GLN A 391 27.04 -21.64 17.98
CA GLN A 391 26.67 -22.80 17.17
C GLN A 391 25.31 -22.62 16.47
N TYR A 392 24.31 -22.12 17.20
CA TYR A 392 22.98 -21.82 16.68
C TYR A 392 23.06 -20.77 15.56
N ARG A 393 23.78 -19.67 15.82
CA ARG A 393 24.06 -18.61 14.84
C ARG A 393 24.72 -19.14 13.57
N ARG A 394 25.75 -19.99 13.69
CA ARG A 394 26.42 -20.63 12.54
C ARG A 394 25.46 -21.55 11.76
N SER A 395 24.63 -22.34 12.44
CA SER A 395 23.65 -23.21 11.77
C SER A 395 22.66 -22.40 10.94
N GLN A 396 22.11 -21.33 11.52
CA GLN A 396 21.14 -20.46 10.83
C GLN A 396 21.77 -19.70 9.65
N LEU A 397 23.04 -19.28 9.77
CA LEU A 397 23.80 -18.70 8.64
C LEU A 397 24.02 -19.72 7.51
N ILE A 398 24.31 -20.98 7.84
CA ILE A 398 24.43 -22.06 6.85
C ILE A 398 23.09 -22.31 6.15
N ASP A 399 21.98 -22.33 6.90
CA ASP A 399 20.64 -22.53 6.31
C ASP A 399 20.17 -21.35 5.45
N LYS A 400 20.55 -20.10 5.79
CA LYS A 400 20.34 -18.93 4.91
C LYS A 400 21.23 -18.90 3.67
N THR A 401 22.42 -19.53 3.69
CA THR A 401 23.37 -19.53 2.57
C THR A 401 23.29 -20.75 1.66
N LYS A 402 22.50 -21.78 2.03
CA LYS A 402 22.16 -22.89 1.11
C LYS A 402 21.38 -22.36 -0.11
N PRO A 403 21.77 -22.72 -1.34
CA PRO A 403 21.06 -22.29 -2.54
C PRO A 403 19.60 -22.80 -2.55
N LEU A 404 18.69 -21.96 -3.04
CA LEU A 404 17.22 -22.07 -2.96
C LEU A 404 16.58 -23.33 -3.58
N LEU A 405 17.37 -24.27 -4.11
CA LEU A 405 16.90 -25.51 -4.72
C LEU A 405 16.37 -26.54 -3.70
N ALA A 406 16.78 -26.47 -2.43
CA ALA A 406 16.41 -27.45 -1.40
C ALA A 406 15.19 -27.07 -0.54
N GLN A 407 14.62 -25.86 -0.69
CA GLN A 407 13.51 -25.40 0.16
C GLN A 407 12.12 -25.87 -0.29
N LYS A 408 11.98 -26.35 -1.55
CA LYS A 408 10.70 -26.85 -2.06
C LYS A 408 10.26 -28.15 -1.39
N ASP A 409 11.19 -29.04 -1.05
CA ASP A 409 10.86 -30.37 -0.55
C ASP A 409 10.50 -30.39 0.95
N LYS A 410 10.95 -29.39 1.73
CA LYS A 410 10.62 -29.30 3.17
C LYS A 410 9.25 -28.67 3.48
N LYS A 411 8.76 -27.73 2.66
CA LYS A 411 7.39 -27.18 2.86
C LYS A 411 6.29 -28.21 2.58
N LEU A 412 6.57 -29.23 1.77
CA LEU A 412 5.62 -30.31 1.45
C LEU A 412 5.48 -31.39 2.55
N SER A 413 6.35 -31.39 3.58
CA SER A 413 6.35 -32.42 4.64
C SER A 413 5.66 -32.05 5.95
N GLU A 414 5.30 -30.77 6.19
CA GLU A 414 4.70 -30.33 7.46
C GLU A 414 3.19 -30.05 7.40
N GLU A 415 2.59 -29.86 6.21
CA GLU A 415 1.14 -29.62 6.06
C GLU A 415 0.36 -30.92 5.70
N GLY A 416 0.26 -31.81 6.69
CA GLY A 416 -0.23 -33.19 6.52
C GLY A 416 -1.65 -33.52 7.02
N LYS A 417 -2.64 -32.61 6.98
CA LYS A 417 -4.08 -32.97 7.20
C LYS A 417 -5.03 -32.16 6.30
N PRO A 418 -6.11 -32.75 5.77
CA PRO A 418 -6.95 -32.11 4.77
C PRO A 418 -7.99 -31.18 5.39
N VAL A 419 -7.97 -29.90 5.01
CA VAL A 419 -9.12 -29.00 5.16
C VAL A 419 -9.73 -28.78 3.77
N SER A 420 -11.03 -29.02 3.66
CA SER A 420 -11.77 -28.90 2.40
C SER A 420 -11.88 -27.43 1.96
N VAL A 421 -11.05 -27.03 0.99
CA VAL A 421 -11.10 -25.70 0.39
C VAL A 421 -12.37 -25.54 -0.44
N ILE A 422 -13.42 -24.96 0.16
CA ILE A 422 -14.51 -24.36 -0.59
C ILE A 422 -13.92 -23.16 -1.34
N LYS A 423 -13.75 -23.30 -2.66
CA LYS A 423 -13.34 -22.20 -3.54
C LYS A 423 -14.43 -21.12 -3.55
N LYS A 424 -14.37 -20.15 -2.64
CA LYS A 424 -15.01 -18.85 -2.84
C LYS A 424 -14.23 -18.12 -3.92
N SER A 425 -14.80 -18.05 -5.12
CA SER A 425 -14.32 -17.17 -6.18
C SER A 425 -14.34 -15.73 -5.70
N VAL A 426 -13.17 -15.09 -5.65
CA VAL A 426 -13.08 -13.63 -5.57
C VAL A 426 -13.73 -13.07 -6.85
N PRO A 427 -14.65 -12.08 -6.77
CA PRO A 427 -15.16 -11.42 -7.96
C PRO A 427 -14.01 -10.74 -8.68
N ALA A 428 -13.86 -11.00 -9.99
CA ALA A 428 -12.98 -10.17 -10.80
C ALA A 428 -13.57 -8.75 -10.80
N PHE A 429 -12.85 -7.78 -10.24
CA PHE A 429 -13.21 -6.39 -10.39
C PHE A 429 -12.94 -5.95 -11.83
N SER A 430 -13.91 -5.23 -12.38
CA SER A 430 -13.94 -4.80 -13.77
C SER A 430 -12.75 -3.94 -14.16
N SER A 431 -12.15 -4.25 -15.32
CA SER A 431 -11.15 -3.37 -15.95
C SER A 431 -11.79 -2.02 -16.29
N ILE A 432 -10.99 -0.96 -16.38
CA ILE A 432 -11.41 0.35 -16.95
C ILE A 432 -12.01 0.17 -18.36
N GLU A 433 -11.64 -0.89 -19.08
CA GLU A 433 -12.18 -1.25 -20.40
C GLU A 433 -13.65 -1.70 -20.37
N ASP A 434 -14.13 -2.27 -19.25
CA ASP A 434 -15.55 -2.58 -19.07
C ASP A 434 -16.38 -1.29 -18.95
N PHE A 435 -15.83 -0.26 -18.30
CA PHE A 435 -16.46 1.06 -18.14
C PHE A 435 -16.52 1.89 -19.42
N LEU A 436 -15.62 1.62 -20.37
CA LEU A 436 -15.52 2.34 -21.65
C LEU A 436 -16.23 1.63 -22.82
N SER A 437 -16.87 0.48 -22.56
CA SER A 437 -17.57 -0.32 -23.57
C SER A 437 -18.94 0.27 -23.94
N PRO A 438 -19.22 0.60 -25.22
CA PRO A 438 -20.50 1.17 -25.62
C PRO A 438 -21.64 0.12 -25.56
N ASN A 439 -22.61 0.37 -24.68
CA ASN A 439 -23.87 -0.36 -24.47
C ASN A 439 -24.31 -1.30 -25.62
N ARG A 440 -24.26 -2.62 -25.38
CA ARG A 440 -25.09 -3.58 -26.14
C ARG A 440 -26.50 -3.65 -25.53
N LYS A 441 -27.51 -3.60 -26.41
CA LYS A 441 -28.92 -3.48 -26.07
C LYS A 441 -29.44 -4.65 -25.23
N SER A 442 -30.46 -4.33 -24.44
CA SER A 442 -31.25 -5.21 -23.58
C SER A 442 -31.84 -6.45 -24.30
N GLY A 443 -31.90 -7.57 -23.59
CA GLY A 443 -32.65 -8.75 -24.05
C GLY A 443 -32.65 -9.94 -23.06
N SER A 444 -33.83 -10.27 -22.54
CA SER A 444 -34.20 -11.55 -21.89
C SER A 444 -34.11 -11.70 -20.36
N SER A 445 -35.23 -11.38 -19.71
CA SER A 445 -35.96 -12.28 -18.79
C SER A 445 -35.24 -12.98 -17.64
N LYS A 446 -35.38 -12.39 -16.43
CA LYS A 446 -35.21 -13.10 -15.15
C LYS A 446 -36.12 -14.33 -15.07
N LYS A 447 -35.58 -15.48 -14.68
CA LYS A 447 -36.33 -16.52 -13.96
C LYS A 447 -35.75 -16.64 -12.55
N LEU A 448 -36.60 -16.37 -11.56
CA LEU A 448 -36.38 -16.80 -10.18
C LEU A 448 -36.28 -18.33 -10.16
N ASN A 449 -35.36 -18.88 -9.37
CA ASN A 449 -35.55 -20.16 -8.72
C ASN A 449 -35.21 -20.01 -7.24
N LYS A 450 -36.17 -20.39 -6.39
CA LYS A 450 -35.89 -20.76 -5.00
C LYS A 450 -35.05 -22.03 -5.00
N PHE A 451 -34.08 -22.13 -4.09
CA PHE A 451 -34.16 -23.06 -2.96
C PHE A 451 -33.23 -22.57 -1.85
#